data_AF-A0A3L6RCR4-F1
#
_entry.id   AF-A0A3L6RCR4-F1
#
_cell.length_a   1.000
_cell.length_b   1.000
_cell.length_c   1.000
_cell.angle_alpha   90.00
_cell.angle_beta   90.00
_cell.angle_gamma   90.00
#
_symmetry.space_group_name_H-M   'P 1'
#
loop_
_entity.id
_entity.type
_entity.pdbx_description
1 polymer ?
#
loop_
_entity_poly.entity_id
_entity_poly.type
_entity_poly.pdbx_seq_one_letter_code
_entity_poly.pdbx_strand_id
1 'polypeptide(L)'
;MSPDQQHTVFAAGDYNATVEFYWAPFLLESNSDNAVVHRISERMVRRGSIDYHGRHWRGADVIVFNTYLWWCTGLRFRILNGPWESAGTEEAVTWVSTEEAYGMAFRDMLQWVRDNMDLNTTRVFFTSMSPTHQKSQDWGDAPGGNCYNETAMISDPGYWGSDGRRSVMRVIREILDGDGSDVPLTFLNVTQLSMYRKDAHTSIHKRQWSQPTAEQLADPKTYADCVHWCLPGLQDTWNELLYSKLFYP
;
A
#
# COMPACT_ATOMS: atom_id res chain seq x y z
N MET A 1 -12.75 8.57 -12.62
CA MET A 1 -11.42 8.25 -13.18
C MET A 1 -11.62 7.34 -14.41
N SER A 2 -10.87 7.46 -15.51
CA SER A 2 -11.06 6.71 -16.78
C SER A 2 -10.10 5.50 -16.87
N PRO A 3 -10.29 4.57 -17.83
CA PRO A 3 -9.41 3.41 -18.05
C PRO A 3 -7.92 3.73 -18.29
N ASP A 4 -7.58 4.97 -18.63
CA ASP A 4 -6.19 5.44 -18.86
C ASP A 4 -5.40 5.72 -17.55
N GLN A 5 -5.95 5.43 -16.38
CA GLN A 5 -5.34 5.84 -15.09
C GLN A 5 -4.59 4.74 -14.34
N GLN A 6 -4.34 3.60 -14.98
CA GLN A 6 -3.49 2.57 -14.39
C GLN A 6 -2.02 3.01 -14.35
N HIS A 7 -1.60 3.94 -15.22
CA HIS A 7 -0.23 4.46 -15.28
C HIS A 7 -0.27 5.98 -15.44
N THR A 8 0.45 6.70 -14.60
CA THR A 8 0.58 8.16 -14.66
C THR A 8 2.05 8.53 -14.69
N VAL A 9 2.42 9.42 -15.62
CA VAL A 9 3.81 9.84 -15.85
C VAL A 9 3.92 11.35 -15.67
N PHE A 10 4.79 11.78 -14.77
CA PHE A 10 5.29 13.15 -14.72
C PHE A 10 6.65 13.20 -15.41
N ALA A 11 6.84 14.09 -16.38
CA ALA A 11 8.08 14.22 -17.13
C ALA A 11 8.76 15.57 -16.88
N ALA A 12 10.02 15.53 -16.46
CA ALA A 12 10.90 16.69 -16.34
C ALA A 12 11.82 16.74 -17.56
N GLY A 13 11.36 17.40 -18.63
CA GLY A 13 12.00 17.38 -19.95
C GLY A 13 13.46 17.83 -19.97
N ASP A 14 13.79 18.90 -19.23
CA ASP A 14 15.17 19.43 -19.15
C ASP A 14 16.17 18.44 -18.55
N TYR A 15 15.69 17.45 -17.80
CA TYR A 15 16.50 16.44 -17.12
C TYR A 15 16.41 15.07 -17.80
N ASN A 16 15.56 14.92 -18.83
CA ASN A 16 15.19 13.63 -19.40
C ASN A 16 14.82 12.60 -18.31
N ALA A 17 14.03 13.05 -17.32
CA ALA A 17 13.65 12.26 -16.16
C ALA A 17 12.13 12.12 -16.05
N THR A 18 11.66 10.97 -15.59
CA THR A 18 10.25 10.72 -15.28
C THR A 18 10.06 10.32 -13.82
N VAL A 19 8.90 10.65 -13.28
CA VAL A 19 8.38 10.12 -12.02
C VAL A 19 7.04 9.50 -12.31
N GLU A 20 6.92 8.21 -12.05
CA GLU A 20 5.80 7.40 -12.55
C GLU A 20 5.06 6.72 -11.41
N PHE A 21 3.74 6.58 -11.60
CA PHE A 21 2.89 5.80 -10.72
C PHE A 21 2.15 4.75 -11.53
N TYR A 22 2.28 3.48 -11.13
CA TYR A 22 1.55 2.37 -11.72
C TYR A 22 0.65 1.69 -10.68
N TRP A 23 -0.65 1.58 -10.97
CA TRP A 23 -1.65 1.01 -10.09
C TRP A 23 -1.62 -0.53 -10.15
N ALA A 24 -1.05 -1.12 -9.10
CA ALA A 24 -1.08 -2.56 -8.83
C ALA A 24 -1.22 -2.78 -7.31
N PRO A 25 -2.43 -2.60 -6.74
CA PRO A 25 -2.61 -2.47 -5.29
C PRO A 25 -2.21 -3.72 -4.50
N PHE A 26 -2.18 -4.87 -5.17
CA PHE A 26 -1.76 -6.16 -4.63
C PHE A 26 -0.47 -6.70 -5.26
N LEU A 27 0.16 -5.95 -6.17
CA LEU A 27 1.28 -6.36 -7.06
C LEU A 27 0.94 -7.48 -8.05
N LEU A 28 0.17 -8.49 -7.61
CA LEU A 28 -0.40 -9.55 -8.42
C LEU A 28 -1.63 -9.07 -9.20
N GLU A 29 -1.99 -9.81 -10.26
CA GLU A 29 -3.25 -9.62 -10.96
C GLU A 29 -4.42 -9.83 -10.00
N SER A 30 -5.37 -8.89 -9.99
CA SER A 30 -6.47 -8.89 -9.03
C SER A 30 -7.78 -8.41 -9.65
N ASN A 31 -8.90 -8.75 -9.01
CA ASN A 31 -10.21 -8.20 -9.36
C ASN A 31 -10.39 -6.73 -8.91
N SER A 32 -9.31 -6.08 -8.47
CA SER A 32 -9.26 -4.70 -8.01
C SER A 32 -8.23 -3.86 -8.77
N ASP A 33 -7.77 -4.33 -9.93
CA ASP A 33 -6.79 -3.64 -10.77
C ASP A 33 -7.37 -2.44 -11.53
N ASN A 34 -8.69 -2.30 -11.55
CA ASN A 34 -9.34 -1.08 -11.99
C ASN A 34 -9.40 -0.07 -10.83
N ALA A 35 -8.58 0.98 -10.90
CA ALA A 35 -8.49 2.03 -9.87
C ALA A 35 -9.83 2.76 -9.59
N VAL A 36 -10.81 2.65 -10.49
CA VAL A 36 -12.08 3.38 -10.47
C VAL A 36 -13.23 2.50 -10.03
N VAL A 37 -13.29 1.30 -10.60
CA VAL A 37 -14.38 0.33 -10.40
C VAL A 37 -13.77 -0.94 -9.83
N HIS A 38 -13.66 -0.98 -8.50
CA HIS A 38 -13.21 -2.18 -7.78
C HIS A 38 -14.16 -2.53 -6.65
N ARG A 39 -14.29 -3.83 -6.38
CA ARG A 39 -15.13 -4.35 -5.29
C ARG A 39 -14.32 -4.44 -4.00
N ILE A 40 -14.88 -3.96 -2.90
CA ILE A 40 -14.19 -3.96 -1.59
C ILE A 40 -14.41 -5.28 -0.83
N SER A 41 -15.60 -5.87 -0.92
CA SER A 41 -15.99 -7.04 -0.11
C SER A 41 -15.52 -8.40 -0.64
N GLU A 42 -14.98 -8.45 -1.87
CA GLU A 42 -14.64 -9.72 -2.56
C GLU A 42 -13.23 -9.72 -3.14
N ARG A 43 -12.32 -8.92 -2.56
CA ARG A 43 -10.95 -8.79 -3.10
C ARG A 43 -10.26 -10.14 -3.17
N MET A 44 -9.62 -10.37 -4.31
CA MET A 44 -8.96 -11.62 -4.63
C MET A 44 -7.81 -11.36 -5.59
N VAL A 45 -6.72 -12.09 -5.40
CA VAL A 45 -5.54 -12.07 -6.28
C VAL A 45 -5.38 -13.43 -6.95
N ARG A 46 -4.82 -13.43 -8.16
CA ARG A 46 -4.46 -14.66 -8.86
C ARG A 46 -3.05 -15.09 -8.48
N ARG A 47 -2.89 -16.35 -8.07
CA ARG A 47 -1.59 -16.90 -7.69
C ARG A 47 -0.59 -16.85 -8.86
N GLY A 48 0.67 -16.48 -8.59
CA GLY A 48 1.76 -16.55 -9.56
C GLY A 48 1.54 -15.66 -10.79
N SER A 49 0.83 -14.55 -10.62
CA SER A 49 0.38 -13.69 -11.73
C SER A 49 1.15 -12.37 -11.84
N ILE A 50 2.28 -12.24 -11.14
CA ILE A 50 2.98 -10.97 -11.02
C ILE A 50 3.44 -10.39 -12.36
N ASP A 51 3.81 -11.23 -13.33
CA ASP A 51 4.18 -10.80 -14.69
C ASP A 51 3.07 -10.03 -15.42
N TYR A 52 1.80 -10.19 -14.99
CA TYR A 52 0.69 -9.40 -15.51
C TYR A 52 0.95 -7.91 -15.33
N HIS A 53 1.37 -7.46 -14.14
CA HIS A 53 1.75 -6.06 -13.94
C HIS A 53 3.23 -5.83 -14.23
N GLY A 54 4.09 -6.80 -13.90
CA GLY A 54 5.54 -6.75 -14.03
C GLY A 54 6.04 -6.36 -15.42
N ARG A 55 5.35 -6.74 -16.49
CA ARG A 55 5.69 -6.31 -17.85
C ARG A 55 5.80 -4.78 -18.03
N HIS A 56 5.13 -3.99 -17.18
CA HIS A 56 5.15 -2.53 -17.21
C HIS A 56 6.26 -1.90 -16.37
N TRP A 57 6.95 -2.69 -15.54
CA TRP A 57 7.96 -2.21 -14.60
C TRP A 57 9.40 -2.41 -15.11
N ARG A 58 9.56 -3.25 -16.14
CA ARG A 58 10.86 -3.53 -16.76
C ARG A 58 11.49 -2.26 -17.31
N GLY A 59 12.77 -2.07 -17.02
CA GLY A 59 13.56 -0.93 -17.51
C GLY A 59 13.52 0.31 -16.62
N ALA A 60 12.81 0.30 -15.50
CA ALA A 60 12.87 1.39 -14.52
C ALA A 60 14.26 1.44 -13.84
N ASP A 61 14.90 2.60 -13.82
CA ASP A 61 16.19 2.81 -13.13
C ASP A 61 16.04 2.74 -11.59
N VAL A 62 14.89 3.17 -11.09
CA VAL A 62 14.52 3.15 -9.67
C VAL A 62 13.10 2.65 -9.57
N ILE A 63 12.87 1.62 -8.75
CA ILE A 63 11.54 1.07 -8.51
C ILE A 63 11.22 1.08 -7.01
N VAL A 64 10.04 1.62 -6.67
CA VAL A 64 9.56 1.70 -5.28
C VAL A 64 8.25 0.95 -5.19
N PHE A 65 8.29 -0.26 -4.63
CA PHE A 65 7.10 -1.06 -4.39
C PHE A 65 6.43 -0.66 -3.08
N ASN A 66 5.10 -0.73 -3.03
CA ASN A 66 4.35 -0.75 -1.78
C ASN A 66 3.07 -1.58 -1.95
N THR A 67 2.62 -2.21 -0.86
CA THR A 67 1.29 -2.83 -0.79
C THR A 67 0.99 -3.15 0.67
N TYR A 68 -0.21 -2.82 1.17
CA TYR A 68 -0.55 -3.11 2.57
C TYR A 68 -2.05 -3.10 2.86
N LEU A 69 -2.65 -1.90 2.82
CA LEU A 69 -3.96 -1.63 3.41
C LEU A 69 -5.03 -2.62 2.94
N TRP A 70 -4.99 -2.96 1.65
CA TRP A 70 -6.01 -3.77 1.01
C TRP A 70 -5.93 -5.26 1.35
N TRP A 71 -4.78 -5.75 1.82
CA TRP A 71 -4.62 -7.09 2.39
C TRP A 71 -5.26 -7.20 3.78
N CYS A 72 -5.35 -6.07 4.49
CA CYS A 72 -5.67 -6.02 5.92
C CYS A 72 -7.16 -5.75 6.21
N THR A 73 -8.04 -6.02 5.24
CA THR A 73 -9.50 -5.88 5.40
C THR A 73 -10.14 -6.97 6.26
N GLY A 74 -9.41 -8.05 6.56
CA GLY A 74 -9.87 -9.16 7.39
C GLY A 74 -8.71 -10.01 7.89
N LEU A 75 -8.99 -11.17 8.48
CA LEU A 75 -7.96 -12.14 8.92
C LEU A 75 -7.60 -13.17 7.85
N ARG A 76 -8.40 -13.26 6.79
CA ARG A 76 -8.22 -14.19 5.68
C ARG A 76 -8.34 -13.45 4.35
N PHE A 77 -7.71 -14.00 3.32
CA PHE A 77 -7.69 -13.44 1.98
C PHE A 77 -7.96 -14.53 0.94
N ARG A 78 -8.58 -14.16 -0.18
CA ARG A 78 -8.94 -15.07 -1.28
C ARG A 78 -7.81 -15.14 -2.29
N ILE A 79 -7.39 -16.35 -2.62
CA ILE A 79 -6.41 -16.64 -3.67
C ILE A 79 -7.09 -17.45 -4.75
N LEU A 80 -7.07 -16.94 -5.98
CA LEU A 80 -7.50 -17.69 -7.16
C LEU A 80 -6.36 -18.58 -7.65
N ASN A 81 -6.63 -19.88 -7.72
CA ASN A 81 -5.75 -20.91 -8.27
C ASN A 81 -6.27 -21.26 -9.68
N GLY A 82 -5.68 -20.63 -10.70
CA GLY A 82 -6.08 -20.81 -12.09
C GLY A 82 -6.50 -19.51 -12.75
N PRO A 83 -7.10 -19.58 -13.95
CA PRO A 83 -7.50 -18.41 -14.73
C PRO A 83 -8.80 -17.78 -14.20
N TRP A 84 -9.10 -16.53 -14.56
CA TRP A 84 -10.26 -15.80 -14.01
C TRP A 84 -11.61 -16.44 -14.34
N GLU A 85 -11.69 -17.19 -15.43
CA GLU A 85 -12.87 -17.92 -15.86
C GLU A 85 -13.30 -18.97 -14.81
N SER A 86 -12.36 -19.50 -14.01
CA SER A 86 -12.68 -20.44 -12.93
C SER A 86 -13.01 -19.77 -11.60
N ALA A 87 -12.99 -18.44 -11.50
CA ALA A 87 -13.23 -17.72 -10.24
C ALA A 87 -14.61 -17.98 -9.60
N GLY A 88 -15.57 -18.46 -10.38
CA GLY A 88 -16.90 -18.84 -9.92
C GLY A 88 -17.00 -20.25 -9.32
N THR A 89 -15.96 -21.08 -9.41
CA THR A 89 -15.94 -22.43 -8.85
C THR A 89 -15.30 -22.44 -7.46
N GLU A 90 -15.85 -23.21 -6.53
CA GLU A 90 -15.40 -23.23 -5.14
C GLU A 90 -13.98 -23.80 -5.03
N GLU A 91 -13.64 -24.76 -5.88
CA GLU A 91 -12.33 -25.43 -5.90
C GLU A 91 -11.20 -24.51 -6.40
N ALA A 92 -11.53 -23.48 -7.19
CA ALA A 92 -10.54 -22.56 -7.73
C ALA A 92 -10.10 -21.50 -6.71
N VAL A 93 -10.87 -21.27 -5.64
CA VAL A 93 -10.59 -20.17 -4.70
C VAL A 93 -10.23 -20.72 -3.32
N THR A 94 -9.01 -20.46 -2.87
CA THR A 94 -8.56 -20.83 -1.53
C THR A 94 -8.57 -19.63 -0.59
N TRP A 95 -9.09 -19.84 0.61
CA TRP A 95 -8.97 -18.88 1.71
C TRP A 95 -7.74 -19.20 2.57
N VAL A 96 -6.77 -18.28 2.58
CA VAL A 96 -5.56 -18.35 3.43
C VAL A 96 -5.57 -17.22 4.44
N SER A 97 -4.66 -17.22 5.42
CA SER A 97 -4.47 -16.07 6.30
C SER A 97 -3.98 -14.84 5.52
N THR A 98 -4.23 -13.63 6.04
CA THR A 98 -3.68 -12.40 5.43
C THR A 98 -2.16 -12.46 5.32
N GLU A 99 -1.48 -13.01 6.34
CA GLU A 99 -0.03 -13.17 6.42
C GLU A 99 0.50 -14.09 5.31
N GLU A 100 -0.14 -15.24 5.08
CA GLU A 100 0.22 -16.17 4.00
C GLU A 100 0.01 -15.52 2.62
N ALA A 101 -1.12 -14.85 2.42
CA ALA A 101 -1.42 -14.16 1.16
C ALA A 101 -0.40 -13.05 0.86
N TYR A 102 -0.10 -12.23 1.86
CA TYR A 102 0.88 -11.15 1.75
C TYR A 102 2.27 -11.71 1.47
N GLY A 103 2.70 -12.73 2.22
CA GLY A 103 4.00 -13.37 2.04
C GLY A 103 4.14 -14.05 0.68
N MET A 104 3.06 -14.56 0.09
CA MET A 104 3.04 -15.08 -1.28
C MET A 104 3.35 -13.97 -2.29
N ALA A 105 2.60 -12.87 -2.26
CA ALA A 105 2.80 -11.76 -3.19
C ALA A 105 4.17 -11.09 -3.02
N PHE A 106 4.67 -11.00 -1.78
CA PHE A 106 5.99 -10.44 -1.50
C PHE A 106 7.12 -11.33 -2.04
N ARG A 107 7.02 -12.66 -1.92
CA ARG A 107 7.97 -13.59 -2.55
C ARG A 107 7.92 -13.53 -4.07
N ASP A 108 6.72 -13.49 -4.66
CA ASP A 108 6.54 -13.34 -6.10
C ASP A 108 7.20 -12.04 -6.59
N MET A 109 7.08 -10.94 -5.83
CA MET A 109 7.75 -9.67 -6.13
C MET A 109 9.27 -9.78 -6.12
N LEU A 110 9.85 -10.38 -5.08
CA LEU A 110 11.30 -10.56 -5.02
C LEU A 110 11.80 -11.47 -6.15
N GLN A 111 11.08 -12.55 -6.45
CA GLN A 111 11.41 -13.43 -7.56
C GLN A 111 11.34 -12.70 -8.90
N TRP A 112 10.28 -11.93 -9.12
CA TRP A 112 10.15 -11.13 -10.32
C TRP A 112 11.30 -10.13 -10.48
N VAL A 113 11.71 -9.46 -9.40
CA VAL A 113 12.87 -8.56 -9.39
C VAL A 113 14.14 -9.28 -9.81
N ARG A 114 14.42 -10.48 -9.28
CA ARG A 114 15.60 -11.28 -9.67
C ARG A 114 15.62 -11.60 -11.16
N ASP A 115 14.48 -11.98 -11.69
CA ASP A 115 14.37 -12.52 -13.04
C ASP A 115 14.32 -11.42 -14.12
N ASN A 116 13.97 -10.19 -13.74
CA ASN A 116 13.61 -9.14 -14.71
C ASN A 116 14.39 -7.83 -14.58
N MET A 117 15.14 -7.60 -13.50
CA MET A 117 15.88 -6.34 -13.28
C MET A 117 17.39 -6.57 -13.29
N ASP A 118 18.13 -5.63 -13.88
CA ASP A 118 19.59 -5.59 -13.73
C ASP A 118 19.93 -4.86 -12.43
N LEU A 119 20.22 -5.63 -11.39
CA LEU A 119 20.48 -5.12 -10.04
C LEU A 119 21.80 -4.34 -9.90
N ASN A 120 22.63 -4.28 -10.96
CA ASN A 120 23.80 -3.40 -10.98
C ASN A 120 23.46 -1.96 -11.35
N THR A 121 22.36 -1.77 -12.08
CA THR A 121 21.93 -0.47 -12.61
C THR A 121 20.60 -0.01 -12.01
N THR A 122 19.74 -0.96 -11.66
CA THR A 122 18.42 -0.71 -11.04
C THR A 122 18.55 -0.64 -9.53
N ARG A 123 17.92 0.37 -8.92
CA ARG A 123 17.72 0.44 -7.47
C ARG A 123 16.31 0.04 -7.06
N VAL A 124 16.20 -0.96 -6.19
CA VAL A 124 14.92 -1.51 -5.72
C VAL A 124 14.63 -1.07 -4.29
N PHE A 125 13.44 -0.52 -4.09
CA PHE A 125 12.94 -0.10 -2.79
C PHE A 125 11.61 -0.75 -2.48
N PHE A 126 11.34 -0.97 -1.19
CA PHE A 126 10.01 -1.31 -0.70
C PHE A 126 9.62 -0.39 0.44
N THR A 127 8.47 0.28 0.31
CA THR A 127 7.93 1.13 1.37
C THR A 127 7.04 0.29 2.29
N SER A 128 7.30 0.38 3.58
CA SER A 128 6.52 -0.32 4.60
C SER A 128 5.09 0.23 4.71
N MET A 129 4.33 -0.32 5.65
CA MET A 129 2.91 -0.01 5.85
C MET A 129 2.64 1.50 6.05
N SER A 130 1.69 2.03 5.29
CA SER A 130 0.99 3.28 5.66
C SER A 130 -0.10 2.94 6.68
N PRO A 131 -0.05 3.45 7.92
CA PRO A 131 -1.08 3.22 8.93
C PRO A 131 -2.37 3.99 8.62
N THR A 132 -3.43 3.65 9.36
CA THR A 132 -4.71 4.37 9.38
C THR A 132 -5.01 4.85 10.80
N HIS A 133 -5.90 5.84 10.94
CA HIS A 133 -6.29 6.41 12.22
C HIS A 133 -7.82 6.41 12.40
N GLN A 134 -8.41 5.22 12.31
CA GLN A 134 -9.86 5.03 12.35
C GLN A 134 -10.44 4.93 13.76
N LYS A 135 -9.60 4.74 14.79
CA LYS A 135 -10.04 4.46 16.18
C LYS A 135 -9.27 5.33 17.17
N SER A 136 -9.93 6.36 17.70
CA SER A 136 -9.32 7.28 18.67
C SER A 136 -8.84 6.64 19.96
N GLN A 137 -9.52 5.56 20.38
CA GLN A 137 -9.11 4.75 21.53
C GLN A 137 -7.73 4.11 21.38
N ASP A 138 -7.20 3.95 20.15
CA ASP A 138 -5.85 3.42 19.96
C ASP A 138 -4.80 4.34 20.59
N TRP A 139 -5.05 5.67 20.60
CA TRP A 139 -4.15 6.68 21.16
C TRP A 139 -4.64 7.30 22.48
N GLY A 140 -5.55 6.63 23.18
CA GLY A 140 -5.98 6.97 24.53
C GLY A 140 -7.19 7.91 24.64
N ASP A 141 -7.79 8.29 23.52
CA ASP A 141 -9.00 9.12 23.50
C ASP A 141 -10.28 8.28 23.67
N ALA A 142 -11.41 8.95 23.90
CA ALA A 142 -12.70 8.29 24.06
C ALA A 142 -13.07 7.46 22.82
N PRO A 143 -13.73 6.29 22.98
CA PRO A 143 -14.21 5.47 21.86
C PRO A 143 -15.15 6.23 20.92
N GLY A 144 -15.17 5.84 19.64
CA GLY A 144 -16.07 6.40 18.62
C GLY A 144 -15.55 7.68 17.94
N GLY A 145 -14.32 8.09 18.21
CA GLY A 145 -13.59 9.07 17.40
C GLY A 145 -12.64 8.41 16.38
N ASN A 146 -12.04 9.24 15.54
CA ASN A 146 -11.04 8.89 14.53
C ASN A 146 -10.14 10.11 14.28
N CYS A 147 -9.44 10.18 13.14
CA CYS A 147 -8.58 11.31 12.77
C CYS A 147 -9.28 12.68 12.64
N TYR A 148 -10.62 12.74 12.68
CA TYR A 148 -11.36 14.00 12.58
C TYR A 148 -11.05 14.92 13.76
N ASN A 149 -10.72 16.19 13.47
CA ASN A 149 -10.26 17.22 14.42
C ASN A 149 -8.93 16.93 15.13
N GLU A 150 -8.20 15.90 14.72
CA GLU A 150 -6.84 15.69 15.20
C GLU A 150 -5.88 16.68 14.53
N THR A 151 -5.20 17.49 15.33
CA THR A 151 -4.31 18.57 14.83
C THR A 151 -2.90 18.50 15.42
N ALA A 152 -2.64 17.50 16.26
CA ALA A 152 -1.34 17.25 16.86
C ALA A 152 -0.99 15.76 16.77
N MET A 153 0.31 15.50 16.66
CA MET A 153 0.86 14.15 16.68
C MET A 153 0.60 13.45 18.02
N ILE A 154 0.63 12.12 18.00
CA ILE A 154 0.67 11.31 19.21
C ILE A 154 2.04 11.50 19.88
N SER A 155 2.03 11.82 21.18
CA SER A 155 3.23 12.11 21.96
C SER A 155 3.84 10.91 22.67
N ASP A 156 3.12 9.79 22.79
CA ASP A 156 3.64 8.58 23.42
C ASP A 156 4.71 7.93 22.52
N PRO A 157 6.00 7.89 22.91
CA PRO A 157 7.08 7.33 22.08
C PRO A 157 6.99 5.81 21.89
N GLY A 158 6.13 5.12 22.65
CA GLY A 158 5.87 3.69 22.53
C GLY A 158 4.67 3.35 21.65
N TYR A 159 3.98 4.37 21.09
CA TYR A 159 2.70 4.16 20.43
C TYR A 159 2.78 3.17 19.27
N TRP A 160 1.77 2.28 19.23
CA TRP A 160 1.55 1.38 18.12
C TRP A 160 0.05 1.07 17.99
N GLY A 161 -0.58 1.65 16.97
CA GLY A 161 -2.00 1.48 16.71
C GLY A 161 -2.39 0.07 16.25
N SER A 162 -3.67 -0.28 16.41
CA SER A 162 -4.21 -1.60 16.08
C SER A 162 -4.18 -1.90 14.57
N ASP A 163 -4.22 -0.86 13.75
CA ASP A 163 -4.15 -0.96 12.29
C ASP A 163 -2.73 -1.24 11.77
N GLY A 164 -1.73 -1.24 12.64
CA GLY A 164 -0.35 -1.66 12.35
C GLY A 164 -0.11 -3.15 12.56
N ARG A 165 -0.29 -3.98 11.53
CA ARG A 165 -0.14 -5.44 11.72
C ARG A 165 1.32 -5.86 11.83
N ARG A 166 1.80 -6.00 13.08
CA ARG A 166 3.13 -6.54 13.39
C ARG A 166 3.37 -7.93 12.80
N SER A 167 2.33 -8.73 12.62
CA SER A 167 2.39 -10.05 11.98
C SER A 167 2.86 -9.95 10.53
N VAL A 168 2.27 -9.06 9.73
CA VAL A 168 2.68 -8.82 8.34
C VAL A 168 4.09 -8.22 8.27
N MET A 169 4.45 -7.29 9.18
CA MET A 169 5.84 -6.78 9.25
C MET A 169 6.85 -7.89 9.57
N ARG A 170 6.47 -8.88 10.37
CA ARG A 170 7.30 -10.05 10.67
C ARG A 170 7.48 -10.93 9.45
N VAL A 171 6.41 -11.20 8.70
CA VAL A 171 6.48 -11.94 7.43
C VAL A 171 7.46 -11.29 6.44
N ILE A 172 7.39 -9.96 6.28
CA ILE A 172 8.33 -9.22 5.43
C ILE A 172 9.77 -9.44 5.88
N ARG A 173 10.04 -9.27 7.19
CA ARG A 173 11.38 -9.46 7.77
C ARG A 173 11.88 -10.89 7.55
N GLU A 174 11.07 -11.90 7.88
CA GLU A 174 11.43 -13.31 7.72
C GLU A 174 11.75 -13.66 6.26
N ILE A 175 11.01 -13.09 5.30
CA ILE A 175 11.29 -13.29 3.88
C ILE A 175 12.60 -12.58 3.48
N LEU A 176 12.81 -11.32 3.87
CA LEU A 176 14.02 -10.57 3.53
C LEU A 176 15.29 -11.17 4.17
N ASP A 177 15.19 -11.70 5.39
CA ASP A 177 16.30 -12.36 6.09
C ASP A 177 16.57 -13.79 5.55
N GLY A 178 15.60 -14.39 4.85
CA GLY A 178 15.66 -15.74 4.30
C GLY A 178 15.63 -15.76 2.78
N ASP A 179 14.48 -16.14 2.22
CA ASP A 179 14.24 -16.34 0.79
C ASP A 179 14.64 -15.14 -0.09
N GLY A 180 14.66 -13.92 0.48
CA GLY A 180 14.90 -12.63 -0.17
C GLY A 180 16.30 -12.03 0.05
N SER A 181 17.16 -12.70 0.80
CA SER A 181 18.42 -12.14 1.30
C SER A 181 19.45 -11.78 0.22
N ASP A 182 19.30 -12.35 -0.97
CA ASP A 182 20.12 -12.08 -2.15
C ASP A 182 19.64 -10.89 -2.99
N VAL A 183 18.41 -10.40 -2.78
CA VAL A 183 17.87 -9.25 -3.50
C VAL A 183 18.31 -7.96 -2.81
N PRO A 184 19.05 -7.05 -3.48
CA PRO A 184 19.53 -5.79 -2.90
C PRO A 184 18.39 -4.76 -2.81
N LEU A 185 17.42 -5.05 -1.94
CA LEU A 185 16.24 -4.24 -1.71
C LEU A 185 16.48 -3.28 -0.53
N THR A 186 16.24 -1.99 -0.75
CA THR A 186 16.25 -1.00 0.33
C THR A 186 14.85 -0.86 0.94
N PHE A 187 14.71 -1.23 2.21
CA PHE A 187 13.44 -1.14 2.92
C PHE A 187 13.23 0.25 3.55
N LEU A 188 12.23 0.99 3.08
CA LEU A 188 11.83 2.27 3.65
C LEU A 188 10.82 2.04 4.78
N ASN A 189 11.32 1.95 6.01
CA ASN A 189 10.50 1.72 7.20
C ASN A 189 9.81 3.02 7.66
N VAL A 190 8.67 3.32 7.06
CA VAL A 190 7.85 4.50 7.35
C VAL A 190 6.72 4.22 8.35
N THR A 191 6.53 2.97 8.78
CA THR A 191 5.33 2.57 9.52
C THR A 191 5.17 3.31 10.84
N GLN A 192 6.16 3.22 11.74
CA GLN A 192 6.03 3.77 13.09
C GLN A 192 6.06 5.31 13.09
N LEU A 193 6.91 5.94 12.28
CA LEU A 193 6.92 7.41 12.18
C LEU A 193 5.56 7.93 11.69
N SER A 194 4.89 7.18 10.81
CA SER A 194 3.58 7.54 10.26
C SER A 194 2.46 7.31 11.26
N MET A 195 2.63 6.37 12.20
CA MET A 195 1.65 6.12 13.26
C MET A 195 1.51 7.30 14.20
N TYR A 196 2.54 8.11 14.41
CA TYR A 196 2.38 9.30 15.24
C TYR A 196 1.51 10.38 14.59
N ARG A 197 1.27 10.30 13.28
CA ARG A 197 0.73 11.39 12.46
C ARG A 197 -0.78 11.36 12.30
N LYS A 198 -1.54 11.14 13.38
CA LYS A 198 -3.01 11.21 13.35
C LYS A 198 -3.56 12.54 12.82
N ASP A 199 -2.75 13.60 12.88
CA ASP A 199 -3.01 14.96 12.40
C ASP A 199 -2.92 15.17 10.89
N ALA A 200 -2.31 14.23 10.14
CA ALA A 200 -1.89 14.48 8.75
C ALA A 200 -2.85 13.93 7.68
N HIS A 201 -3.98 13.36 8.09
CA HIS A 201 -4.95 12.77 7.18
C HIS A 201 -5.78 13.82 6.45
N THR A 202 -6.29 13.47 5.26
CA THR A 202 -7.20 14.34 4.50
C THR A 202 -8.52 14.59 5.24
N SER A 203 -8.94 13.65 6.10
CA SER A 203 -10.16 13.77 6.89
C SER A 203 -11.36 14.06 5.97
N ILE A 204 -12.09 15.16 6.18
CA ILE A 204 -13.21 15.59 5.32
C ILE A 204 -12.78 16.45 4.12
N HIS A 205 -11.50 16.83 4.03
CA HIS A 205 -10.97 17.80 3.06
C HIS A 205 -10.49 17.16 1.75
N LYS A 206 -11.08 16.02 1.36
CA LYS A 206 -10.80 15.34 0.10
C LYS A 206 -11.91 15.60 -0.92
N ARG A 207 -11.55 15.71 -2.20
CA ARG A 207 -12.53 15.69 -3.29
C ARG A 207 -13.27 14.35 -3.27
N GLN A 208 -14.55 14.41 -2.96
CA GLN A 208 -15.43 13.26 -2.96
C GLN A 208 -15.94 13.03 -4.39
N TRP A 209 -15.95 11.77 -4.84
CA TRP A 209 -16.49 11.41 -6.17
C TRP A 209 -18.00 11.58 -6.25
N SER A 210 -18.68 11.47 -5.12
CA SER A 210 -20.10 11.74 -4.92
C SER A 210 -20.23 12.86 -3.90
N GLN A 211 -21.22 13.75 -4.07
CA GLN A 211 -21.50 14.73 -3.03
C GLN A 211 -21.92 14.02 -1.73
N PRO A 212 -21.43 14.46 -0.56
CA PRO A 212 -21.83 13.86 0.70
C PRO A 212 -23.33 14.10 0.93
N THR A 213 -24.03 13.09 1.44
CA THR A 213 -25.45 13.23 1.79
C THR A 213 -25.62 14.20 2.96
N ALA A 214 -26.86 14.67 3.18
CA ALA A 214 -27.17 15.49 4.35
C ALA A 214 -26.84 14.75 5.67
N GLU A 215 -26.99 13.42 5.74
CA GLU A 215 -26.56 12.64 6.91
C GLU A 215 -25.03 12.60 7.06
N GLN A 216 -24.28 12.47 5.96
CA GLN A 216 -22.82 12.47 5.99
C GLN A 216 -22.25 13.84 6.40
N LEU A 217 -22.92 14.91 5.97
CA LEU A 217 -22.59 16.27 6.42
C LEU A 217 -22.98 16.50 7.90
N ALA A 218 -24.01 15.83 8.39
CA ALA A 218 -24.46 15.92 9.79
C ALA A 218 -23.57 15.12 10.77
N ASP A 219 -22.82 14.12 10.28
CA ASP A 219 -21.85 13.36 11.08
C ASP A 219 -20.49 13.23 10.36
N PRO A 220 -19.67 14.29 10.37
CA PRO A 220 -18.37 14.30 9.69
C PRO A 220 -17.41 13.21 10.20
N LYS A 221 -17.63 12.67 11.42
CA LYS A 221 -16.80 11.56 11.93
C LYS A 221 -16.99 10.30 11.10
N THR A 222 -18.20 9.97 10.66
CA THR A 222 -18.45 8.79 9.82
C THR A 222 -17.89 8.92 8.41
N TYR A 223 -17.58 10.15 7.98
CA TYR A 223 -17.10 10.46 6.63
C TYR A 223 -15.58 10.66 6.54
N ALA A 224 -14.89 10.89 7.66
CA ALA A 224 -13.47 11.24 7.64
C ALA A 224 -12.59 10.16 6.98
N ASP A 225 -11.81 10.57 5.97
CA ASP A 225 -10.79 9.73 5.34
C ASP A 225 -9.54 9.72 6.22
N CYS A 226 -9.46 8.71 7.09
CA CYS A 226 -8.31 8.45 7.96
C CYS A 226 -7.34 7.42 7.36
N VAL A 227 -7.24 7.42 6.02
CA VAL A 227 -6.37 6.53 5.24
C VAL A 227 -5.39 7.34 4.43
N HIS A 228 -5.88 8.33 3.69
CA HIS A 228 -5.07 9.15 2.79
C HIS A 228 -4.50 10.36 3.52
N TRP A 229 -3.42 10.91 2.99
CA TRP A 229 -2.64 11.97 3.60
C TRP A 229 -2.79 13.29 2.84
N CYS A 230 -2.75 14.41 3.57
CA CYS A 230 -2.63 15.72 2.95
C CYS A 230 -1.28 15.87 2.24
N LEU A 231 -1.27 16.70 1.19
CA LEU A 231 -0.07 17.19 0.52
C LEU A 231 -0.11 18.74 0.50
N PRO A 232 0.98 19.44 0.90
CA PRO A 232 2.19 18.90 1.54
C PRO A 232 1.89 18.26 2.90
N GLY A 233 2.73 17.33 3.34
CA GLY A 233 2.49 16.56 4.57
C GLY A 233 3.41 15.36 4.77
N LEU A 234 2.88 14.31 5.41
CA LEU A 234 3.65 13.12 5.80
C LEU A 234 4.36 12.42 4.63
N GLN A 235 3.74 12.41 3.45
CA GLN A 235 4.32 11.75 2.28
C GLN A 235 5.60 12.45 1.80
N ASP A 236 5.78 13.74 2.11
CA ASP A 236 7.02 14.46 1.82
C ASP A 236 8.18 13.87 2.64
N THR A 237 7.96 13.54 3.92
CA THR A 237 8.96 12.85 4.76
C THR A 237 9.33 11.47 4.18
N TRP A 238 8.38 10.74 3.61
CA TRP A 238 8.69 9.45 2.95
C TRP A 238 9.59 9.65 1.73
N ASN A 239 9.32 10.70 0.95
CA ASN A 239 10.14 11.06 -0.21
C ASN A 239 11.52 11.59 0.20
N GLU A 240 11.65 12.29 1.34
CA GLU A 240 12.96 12.67 1.90
C GLU A 240 13.79 11.44 2.31
N LEU A 241 13.15 10.40 2.87
CA LEU A 241 13.81 9.14 3.18
C LEU A 241 14.25 8.40 1.90
N LEU A 242 13.39 8.36 0.89
CA LEU A 242 13.73 7.80 -0.43
C LEU A 242 14.90 8.56 -1.04
N TYR A 243 14.83 9.89 -1.10
CA TYR A 243 15.89 10.76 -1.62
C TYR A 243 17.22 10.51 -0.90
N SER A 244 17.19 10.48 0.43
CA SER A 244 18.38 10.23 1.24
C SER A 244 19.01 8.88 0.92
N LYS A 245 18.21 7.81 0.83
CA LYS A 245 18.71 6.48 0.47
C LYS A 245 19.13 6.38 -0.99
N LEU A 246 18.52 7.14 -1.88
CA LEU A 246 18.81 7.13 -3.30
C LEU A 246 20.13 7.83 -3.65
N PHE A 247 20.52 8.88 -2.92
CA PHE A 247 21.72 9.65 -3.23
C PHE A 247 22.85 9.51 -2.19
N TYR A 248 22.55 9.00 -1.00
CA TYR A 248 23.51 8.77 0.08
C TYR A 248 23.38 7.34 0.66
N PRO A 249 23.61 6.31 -0.18
CA PRO A 249 23.43 4.90 0.18
C PRO A 249 24.43 4.40 1.24
#